data_AF-A0A1D6P5A8-F1
#
_entry.id   AF-A0A1D6P5A8-F1
#
_cell.length_a   1.000
_cell.length_b   1.000
_cell.length_c   1.000
_cell.angle_alpha   90.00
_cell.angle_beta   90.00
_cell.angle_gamma   90.00
#
_symmetry.space_group_name_H-M   'P 1'
#
loop_
_entity.id
_entity.type
_entity.pdbx_description
1 polymer ?
#
loop_
_entity_poly.entity_id
_entity_poly.type
_entity_poly.pdbx_seq_one_letter_code
_entity_poly.pdbx_strand_id
1 'polypeptide(L)'
;MPLYDALGGTLSSRSWGLQREVDQGMNDRVPDFVFLAHVVDVVSSMHVPFAFRSCSSLPWAMRPVLLPLWPVAFAFMLLQWFFSKTFTVSFYFLRGRLHQTWSVPRYGFQYFIPSAKKGINRQIELAILRADKMGVKVISLAALNKNEALNGGGTLFVNKHPNLRVRVVHGNTLTAAVILNEIPSSVREVFLTGATSKLGRAIALYLCRKRIRVLMLTLSTERFLKIQREAPPEFQQYIVQVTKYQAAQGCKVAGSY
;
A
#
# COMPACT_ATOMS: atom_id res chain seq x y z
N MET A 1 4.48 3.08 -34.31
CA MET A 1 3.09 3.43 -33.95
C MET A 1 2.34 2.15 -33.63
N PRO A 2 1.45 2.11 -32.64
CA PRO A 2 0.59 0.96 -32.47
C PRO A 2 -0.28 0.82 -33.72
N LEU A 3 -0.13 -0.30 -34.44
CA LEU A 3 -0.88 -0.59 -35.67
C LEU A 3 -2.39 -0.38 -35.49
N TYR A 4 -2.89 -0.76 -34.31
CA TYR A 4 -4.30 -0.66 -33.96
C TYR A 4 -4.81 0.78 -33.80
N ASP A 5 -3.99 1.73 -33.36
CA ASP A 5 -4.41 3.14 -33.27
C ASP A 5 -4.53 3.77 -34.66
N ALA A 6 -3.66 3.36 -35.59
CA ALA A 6 -3.72 3.79 -36.98
C ALA A 6 -4.97 3.22 -37.68
N LEU A 7 -5.26 1.93 -37.47
CA LEU A 7 -6.46 1.29 -38.02
C LEU A 7 -7.75 1.82 -37.39
N GLY A 8 -7.73 2.17 -36.10
CA GLY A 8 -8.88 2.66 -35.35
C GLY A 8 -9.13 4.16 -35.47
N GLY A 9 -8.30 4.91 -36.21
CA GLY A 9 -8.44 6.36 -36.35
C GLY A 9 -8.26 7.16 -35.05
N THR A 10 -7.67 6.56 -34.01
CA THR A 10 -7.48 7.17 -32.68
C THR A 10 -6.14 7.89 -32.54
N LEU A 11 -5.39 8.05 -33.64
CA LEU A 11 -4.11 8.76 -33.64
C LEU A 11 -4.30 10.25 -33.37
N SER A 12 -3.72 10.72 -32.27
CA SER A 12 -3.58 12.15 -31.98
C SER A 12 -2.26 12.69 -32.54
N SER A 13 -2.32 13.79 -33.29
CA SER A 13 -1.14 14.49 -33.80
C SER A 13 -0.24 15.06 -32.69
N ARG A 14 -0.79 15.25 -31.49
CA ARG A 14 -0.07 15.80 -30.33
C ARG A 14 0.77 14.75 -29.58
N SER A 15 0.54 13.46 -29.81
CA SER A 15 1.19 12.38 -29.06
C SER A 15 2.72 12.45 -29.15
N TRP A 16 3.27 12.80 -30.32
CA TRP A 16 4.73 12.90 -30.51
C TRP A 16 5.35 14.11 -29.81
N GLY A 17 4.65 15.25 -29.80
CA GLY A 17 5.09 16.42 -29.05
C GLY A 17 5.14 16.12 -27.55
N LEU A 18 4.05 15.54 -27.03
CA LEU A 18 3.96 15.12 -25.62
C LEU A 18 5.03 14.08 -25.24
N GLN A 19 5.26 13.06 -26.08
CA GLN A 19 6.30 12.06 -25.85
C GLN A 19 7.68 12.73 -25.76
N ARG A 20 7.98 13.66 -26.68
CA ARG A 20 9.26 14.37 -26.72
C ARG A 20 9.45 15.29 -25.51
N GLU A 21 8.42 16.02 -25.09
CA GLU A 21 8.45 16.85 -23.87
C GLU A 21 8.71 16.00 -22.62
N VAL A 22 8.09 14.83 -22.51
CA VAL A 22 8.32 13.87 -21.42
C VAL A 22 9.74 13.31 -21.47
N ASP A 23 10.21 12.89 -22.65
CA ASP A 23 11.57 12.33 -22.82
C ASP A 23 12.66 13.37 -22.54
N GLN A 24 12.37 14.66 -22.78
CA GLN A 24 13.27 15.79 -22.47
C GLN A 24 13.18 16.26 -21.02
N GLY A 25 12.34 15.64 -20.18
CA GLY A 25 12.16 16.03 -18.77
C GLY A 25 11.56 17.42 -18.59
N MET A 26 10.94 18.00 -19.63
CA MET A 26 10.37 19.35 -19.57
C MET A 26 9.21 19.47 -18.57
N ASN A 27 8.64 18.34 -18.16
CA ASN A 27 7.59 18.23 -17.14
C ASN A 27 8.08 17.56 -15.84
N ASP A 28 9.40 17.54 -15.59
CA ASP A 28 9.97 16.94 -14.38
C ASP A 28 9.58 17.75 -13.14
N ARG A 29 8.51 17.30 -12.49
CA ARG A 29 8.01 17.81 -11.23
C ARG A 29 8.37 16.85 -10.11
N VAL A 30 8.75 17.38 -8.95
CA VAL A 30 8.89 16.58 -7.74
C VAL A 30 7.52 15.98 -7.38
N PRO A 31 7.41 14.65 -7.19
CA PRO A 31 6.13 14.05 -6.83
C PRO A 31 5.70 14.52 -5.44
N ASP A 32 4.42 14.87 -5.31
CA ASP A 32 3.82 15.21 -4.02
C ASP A 32 3.68 13.95 -3.13
N PHE A 33 3.49 12.78 -3.75
CA PHE A 33 3.30 11.49 -3.10
C PHE A 33 3.99 10.36 -3.85
N VAL A 34 4.66 9.48 -3.10
CA VAL A 34 5.28 8.25 -3.63
C VAL A 34 4.67 7.02 -2.97
N PHE A 35 4.16 6.09 -3.78
CA PHE A 35 3.76 4.76 -3.35
C PHE A 35 4.93 3.78 -3.60
N LEU A 36 5.57 3.31 -2.53
CA LEU A 36 6.71 2.41 -2.62
C LEU A 36 6.24 0.94 -2.57
N ALA A 37 6.08 0.36 -3.75
CA ALA A 37 5.66 -1.01 -3.98
C ALA A 37 6.84 -2.00 -4.07
N HIS A 38 6.53 -3.27 -4.15
CA HIS A 38 7.45 -4.34 -4.53
C HIS A 38 6.77 -5.21 -5.60
N VAL A 39 7.55 -6.06 -6.26
CA VAL A 39 7.01 -6.97 -7.27
C VAL A 39 6.32 -8.14 -6.56
N VAL A 40 5.11 -8.51 -6.98
CA VAL A 40 4.36 -9.60 -6.34
C VAL A 40 5.03 -10.94 -6.66
N ASP A 41 5.13 -11.28 -7.93
CA ASP A 41 5.76 -12.50 -8.46
C ASP A 41 6.26 -12.31 -9.91
N VAL A 42 6.91 -13.36 -10.46
CA VAL A 42 7.47 -13.35 -11.83
C VAL A 42 6.40 -13.11 -12.89
N VAL A 43 5.22 -13.70 -12.72
CA VAL A 43 4.17 -13.62 -13.74
C VAL A 43 3.53 -12.23 -13.75
N SER A 44 3.17 -11.72 -12.58
CA SER A 44 2.60 -10.38 -12.39
C SER A 44 3.56 -9.27 -12.84
N SER A 45 4.87 -9.49 -12.77
CA SER A 45 5.86 -8.53 -13.31
C SER A 45 5.75 -8.34 -14.83
N MET A 46 5.21 -9.32 -15.56
CA MET A 46 4.96 -9.20 -17.00
C MET A 46 3.70 -8.39 -17.32
N HIS A 47 2.89 -8.04 -16.32
CA HIS A 47 1.65 -7.28 -16.47
C HIS A 47 1.82 -5.76 -16.31
N VAL A 48 3.04 -5.29 -16.09
CA VAL A 48 3.31 -3.86 -15.96
C VAL A 48 3.18 -3.18 -17.33
N PRO A 49 2.67 -1.93 -17.39
CA PRO A 49 2.36 -1.27 -18.66
C PRO A 49 3.54 -1.15 -19.63
N PHE A 50 4.77 -1.00 -19.13
CA PHE A 50 5.95 -0.90 -19.99
C PHE A 50 6.44 -2.26 -20.50
N ALA A 51 6.00 -3.38 -19.93
CA ALA A 51 6.36 -4.73 -20.38
C ALA A 51 5.37 -5.26 -21.41
N PHE A 52 4.06 -5.24 -21.08
CA PHE A 52 3.04 -5.78 -21.97
C PHE A 52 1.71 -5.00 -21.90
N ARG A 53 1.66 -3.90 -22.66
CA ARG A 53 0.52 -2.95 -22.67
C ARG A 53 -0.84 -3.62 -22.85
N SER A 54 -0.97 -4.53 -23.81
CA SER A 54 -2.23 -5.22 -24.11
C SER A 54 -2.74 -6.10 -22.96
N CYS A 55 -1.84 -6.71 -22.19
CA CYS A 55 -2.26 -7.41 -20.97
C CYS A 55 -2.59 -6.41 -19.86
N SER A 56 -1.76 -5.38 -19.67
CA SER A 56 -1.95 -4.37 -18.63
C SER A 56 -3.26 -3.59 -18.71
N SER A 57 -3.88 -3.52 -19.89
CA SER A 57 -5.19 -2.89 -20.10
C SER A 57 -6.38 -3.77 -19.67
N LEU A 58 -6.15 -5.03 -19.31
CA LEU A 58 -7.17 -5.97 -18.87
C LEU A 58 -6.96 -6.31 -17.38
N PRO A 59 -8.01 -6.79 -16.67
CA PRO A 59 -7.83 -7.35 -15.34
C PRO A 59 -6.77 -8.46 -15.33
N TRP A 60 -6.00 -8.52 -14.25
CA TRP A 60 -4.96 -9.51 -14.06
C TRP A 60 -5.52 -10.93 -14.18
N ALA A 61 -4.93 -11.71 -15.09
CA ALA A 61 -5.21 -13.13 -15.25
C ALA A 61 -3.95 -13.83 -15.80
N MET A 62 -3.74 -15.09 -15.39
CA MET A 62 -2.70 -15.94 -15.97
C MET A 62 -3.12 -16.33 -17.39
N ARG A 63 -2.57 -15.62 -18.38
CA ARG A 63 -2.87 -15.87 -19.80
C ARG A 63 -1.78 -16.74 -20.42
N PRO A 64 -2.12 -17.73 -21.27
CA PRO A 64 -1.12 -18.60 -21.91
C PRO A 64 -0.03 -17.84 -22.67
N VAL A 65 -0.35 -16.66 -23.22
CA VAL A 65 0.60 -15.76 -23.90
C VAL A 65 1.78 -15.32 -23.02
N LEU A 66 1.65 -15.39 -21.69
CA LEU A 66 2.72 -15.02 -20.76
C LEU A 66 3.71 -16.18 -20.51
N LEU A 67 3.34 -17.44 -20.83
CA LEU A 67 4.20 -18.60 -20.57
C LEU A 67 5.54 -18.53 -21.32
N PRO A 68 5.59 -18.19 -22.63
CA PRO A 68 6.86 -18.10 -23.35
C PRO A 68 7.75 -16.95 -22.86
N LEU A 69 7.16 -15.92 -22.26
CA LEU A 69 7.89 -14.76 -21.73
C LEU A 69 8.46 -15.02 -20.33
N TRP A 70 7.99 -16.06 -19.65
CA TRP A 70 8.36 -16.36 -18.26
C TRP A 70 9.87 -16.53 -18.06
N PRO A 71 10.62 -17.28 -18.89
CA PRO A 71 12.07 -17.42 -18.72
C PRO A 71 12.81 -16.09 -18.81
N VAL A 72 12.36 -15.20 -19.70
CA VAL A 72 12.92 -13.85 -19.86
C VAL A 72 12.63 -13.01 -18.62
N ALA A 73 11.39 -13.05 -18.11
CA ALA A 73 11.00 -12.36 -16.89
C ALA A 73 11.77 -12.87 -15.66
N PHE A 74 12.03 -14.18 -15.58
CA PHE A 74 12.83 -14.78 -14.52
C PHE A 74 14.30 -14.33 -14.58
N ALA A 75 14.91 -14.32 -15.77
CA ALA A 75 16.27 -13.80 -15.95
C ALA A 75 16.35 -12.31 -15.57
N PHE A 76 15.34 -11.53 -15.95
CA PHE A 76 15.25 -10.12 -15.58
C PHE A 76 15.08 -9.92 -14.08
N MET A 77 14.30 -10.74 -13.38
CA MET A 77 14.21 -10.73 -11.92
C MET A 77 15.60 -10.93 -11.28
N LEU A 78 16.38 -11.90 -11.76
CA LEU A 78 17.73 -12.14 -11.23
C LEU A 78 18.62 -10.91 -11.46
N LEU A 79 18.60 -10.33 -12.66
CA LEU A 79 19.32 -9.10 -12.97
C LEU A 79 18.91 -7.95 -12.03
N GLN A 80 17.61 -7.78 -11.79
CA GLN A 80 17.09 -6.76 -10.89
C GLN A 80 17.52 -6.95 -9.45
N TRP A 81 17.65 -8.21 -9.00
CA TRP A 81 18.11 -8.50 -7.65
C TRP A 81 19.49 -7.88 -7.41
N PHE A 82 20.43 -8.14 -8.33
CA PHE A 82 21.82 -7.74 -8.17
C PHE A 82 22.09 -6.27 -8.52
N PHE A 83 21.48 -5.75 -9.58
CA PHE A 83 21.92 -4.48 -10.19
C PHE A 83 20.94 -3.33 -10.04
N SER A 84 19.66 -3.59 -9.73
CA SER A 84 18.67 -2.52 -9.74
C SER A 84 18.60 -1.72 -8.45
N LYS A 85 18.31 -0.43 -8.62
CA LYS A 85 17.88 0.50 -7.59
C LYS A 85 16.37 0.68 -7.68
N THR A 86 15.77 1.38 -6.72
CA THR A 86 14.35 1.75 -6.82
C THR A 86 14.10 2.65 -8.03
N PHE A 87 13.03 2.35 -8.78
CA PHE A 87 12.69 3.03 -10.02
C PHE A 87 11.19 3.32 -10.11
N THR A 88 10.83 4.33 -10.90
CA THR A 88 9.43 4.71 -11.13
C THR A 88 8.78 3.73 -12.10
N VAL A 89 7.65 3.13 -11.70
CA VAL A 89 6.85 2.20 -12.51
C VAL A 89 5.76 2.94 -13.26
N SER A 90 5.09 3.86 -12.58
CA SER A 90 3.99 4.65 -13.13
C SER A 90 3.85 5.96 -12.39
N PHE A 91 3.15 6.90 -13.00
CA PHE A 91 2.76 8.16 -12.40
C PHE A 91 1.36 8.55 -12.86
N TYR A 92 0.70 9.39 -12.08
CA TYR A 92 -0.58 9.98 -12.45
C TYR A 92 -0.77 11.32 -11.73
N PHE A 93 -1.67 12.14 -12.27
CA PHE A 93 -2.12 13.35 -11.61
C PHE A 93 -3.48 13.13 -10.98
N LEU A 94 -3.62 13.48 -9.71
CA LEU A 94 -4.89 13.48 -9.01
C LEU A 94 -5.10 14.83 -8.36
N ARG A 95 -6.15 15.54 -8.76
CA ARG A 95 -6.48 16.90 -8.24
C ARG A 95 -5.27 17.85 -8.29
N GLY A 96 -4.54 17.85 -9.41
CA GLY A 96 -3.37 18.72 -9.63
C GLY A 96 -2.08 18.32 -8.90
N ARG A 97 -2.07 17.21 -8.16
CA ARG A 97 -0.89 16.67 -7.47
C ARG A 97 -0.28 15.53 -8.28
N LEU A 98 1.04 15.47 -8.32
CA LEU A 98 1.76 14.38 -8.98
C LEU A 98 1.97 13.21 -8.00
N HIS A 99 1.48 12.05 -8.38
CA HIS A 99 1.67 10.79 -7.65
C HIS A 99 2.56 9.87 -8.47
N GLN A 100 3.50 9.20 -7.82
CA GLN A 100 4.36 8.20 -8.45
C GLN A 100 4.29 6.87 -7.70
N THR A 101 4.34 5.77 -8.45
CA THR A 101 4.58 4.44 -7.92
C THR A 101 6.03 4.08 -8.17
N TRP A 102 6.79 3.86 -7.10
CA TRP A 102 8.16 3.37 -7.18
C TRP A 102 8.19 1.89 -6.81
N SER A 103 8.99 1.10 -7.52
CA SER A 103 9.20 -0.30 -7.19
C SER A 103 10.54 -0.49 -6.50
N VAL A 104 10.51 -1.18 -5.36
CA VAL A 104 11.68 -1.88 -4.83
C VAL A 104 11.90 -3.09 -5.74
N PRO A 105 13.08 -3.27 -6.35
CA PRO A 105 13.35 -4.35 -7.31
C PRO A 105 13.52 -5.71 -6.59
N ARG A 106 12.49 -6.11 -5.85
CA ARG A 106 12.42 -7.30 -5.02
C ARG A 106 11.05 -7.93 -5.18
N TYR A 107 11.06 -9.25 -5.31
CA TYR A 107 9.88 -10.08 -5.53
C TYR A 107 9.33 -10.58 -4.19
N GLY A 108 8.03 -10.82 -4.10
CA GLY A 108 7.35 -11.15 -2.86
C GLY A 108 8.01 -12.30 -2.09
N PHE A 109 8.37 -13.38 -2.79
CA PHE A 109 9.05 -14.52 -2.16
C PHE A 109 10.40 -14.16 -1.53
N GLN A 110 11.12 -13.15 -2.05
CA GLN A 110 12.42 -12.72 -1.54
C GLN A 110 12.32 -12.07 -0.16
N TYR A 111 11.16 -11.51 0.20
CA TYR A 111 10.92 -10.95 1.54
C TYR A 111 10.89 -12.02 2.63
N PHE A 112 10.69 -13.29 2.26
CA PHE A 112 10.69 -14.42 3.16
C PHE A 112 12.07 -15.12 3.25
N ILE A 113 13.06 -14.66 2.48
CA ILE A 113 14.44 -15.17 2.55
C ILE A 113 15.20 -14.38 3.63
N PRO A 114 15.64 -15.00 4.74
CA PRO A 114 16.26 -14.28 5.86
C PRO A 114 17.51 -13.48 5.46
N SER A 115 18.36 -14.02 4.58
CA SER A 115 19.58 -13.35 4.10
C SER A 115 19.29 -12.12 3.22
N ALA A 116 18.12 -12.05 2.58
CA ALA A 116 17.73 -10.93 1.73
C ALA A 116 17.26 -9.70 2.52
N LYS A 117 16.85 -9.87 3.79
CA LYS A 117 16.28 -8.82 4.65
C LYS A 117 17.13 -7.55 4.68
N LYS A 118 18.45 -7.68 4.86
CA LYS A 118 19.38 -6.52 4.91
C LYS A 118 19.39 -5.75 3.59
N GLY A 119 19.42 -6.47 2.46
CA GLY A 119 19.40 -5.87 1.13
C GLY A 119 18.09 -5.15 0.81
N ILE A 120 16.96 -5.75 1.19
CA ILE A 120 15.62 -5.15 1.04
C ILE A 120 15.51 -3.86 1.85
N ASN A 121 15.86 -3.90 3.14
CA ASN A 121 15.81 -2.71 3.99
C ASN A 121 16.72 -1.59 3.47
N ARG A 122 17.90 -1.92 2.92
CA ARG A 122 18.78 -0.95 2.27
C ARG A 122 18.11 -0.26 1.08
N GLN A 123 17.40 -1.01 0.22
CA GLN A 123 16.70 -0.42 -0.92
C GLN A 123 15.54 0.49 -0.49
N ILE A 124 14.77 0.08 0.53
CA ILE A 124 13.69 0.90 1.10
C ILE A 124 14.27 2.18 1.72
N GLU A 125 15.34 2.07 2.50
CA GLU A 125 16.02 3.20 3.12
C GLU A 125 16.52 4.20 2.07
N LEU A 126 17.19 3.72 1.02
CA LEU A 126 17.66 4.56 -0.08
C LEU A 126 16.52 5.26 -0.81
N ALA A 127 15.37 4.59 -0.98
CA ALA A 127 14.19 5.20 -1.58
C ALA A 127 13.62 6.33 -0.72
N ILE A 128 13.56 6.15 0.60
CA ILE A 128 13.11 7.19 1.55
C ILE A 128 14.05 8.39 1.50
N LEU A 129 15.37 8.17 1.57
CA LEU A 129 16.35 9.24 1.51
C LEU A 129 16.34 9.97 0.16
N ARG A 130 16.12 9.24 -0.94
CA ARG A 130 15.93 9.85 -2.27
C ARG A 130 14.70 10.74 -2.28
N ALA A 131 13.57 10.26 -1.76
CA ALA A 131 12.33 11.03 -1.69
C ALA A 131 12.50 12.30 -0.83
N ASP A 132 13.19 12.18 0.31
CA ASP A 132 13.50 13.32 1.17
C ASP A 132 14.36 14.37 0.48
N LYS A 133 15.42 13.94 -0.20
CA LYS A 133 16.33 14.82 -0.95
C LYS A 133 15.59 15.54 -2.08
N MET A 134 14.69 14.85 -2.77
CA MET A 134 13.86 15.43 -3.83
C MET A 134 12.82 16.43 -3.31
N GLY A 135 12.49 16.42 -2.02
CA GLY A 135 11.42 17.27 -1.46
C GLY A 135 10.02 16.66 -1.57
N VAL A 136 9.92 15.33 -1.69
CA VAL A 136 8.65 14.61 -1.65
C VAL A 136 8.00 14.80 -0.28
N LYS A 137 6.69 15.06 -0.24
CA LYS A 137 5.99 15.32 1.04
C LYS A 137 5.68 14.04 1.80
N VAL A 138 5.31 12.98 1.09
CA VAL A 138 4.86 11.71 1.67
C VAL A 138 5.37 10.53 0.83
N ILE A 139 5.94 9.52 1.50
CA ILE A 139 6.24 8.22 0.93
C ILE A 139 5.50 7.12 1.70
N SER A 140 4.72 6.32 0.99
CA SER A 140 3.96 5.22 1.57
C SER A 140 4.64 3.87 1.32
N LEU A 141 4.94 3.14 2.37
CA LEU A 141 5.42 1.75 2.32
C LEU A 141 4.24 0.82 2.06
N ALA A 142 4.23 0.14 0.90
CA ALA A 142 3.15 -0.74 0.49
C ALA A 142 3.44 -2.22 0.76
N ALA A 143 2.38 -3.00 1.01
CA ALA A 143 2.43 -4.45 1.15
C ALA A 143 3.60 -4.94 2.03
N LEU A 144 4.55 -5.72 1.51
CA LEU A 144 5.66 -6.27 2.30
C LEU A 144 6.73 -5.23 2.67
N ASN A 145 6.77 -4.05 2.03
CA ASN A 145 7.68 -2.97 2.42
C ASN A 145 7.36 -2.40 3.80
N LYS A 146 6.13 -2.57 4.30
CA LYS A 146 5.70 -2.19 5.65
C LYS A 146 5.64 -3.37 6.64
N ASN A 147 6.27 -4.50 6.32
CA ASN A 147 6.23 -5.66 7.20
C ASN A 147 6.95 -5.37 8.54
N GLU A 148 6.29 -5.65 9.66
CA GLU A 148 6.83 -5.42 11.00
C GLU A 148 8.06 -6.25 11.30
N ALA A 149 8.04 -7.53 10.94
CA ALA A 149 9.19 -8.41 11.10
C ALA A 149 10.39 -7.96 10.25
N LEU A 150 10.14 -7.17 9.20
CA LEU A 150 11.17 -6.63 8.33
C LEU A 150 11.80 -5.35 8.88
N ASN A 151 10.98 -4.35 9.25
CA ASN A 151 11.44 -3.00 9.60
C ASN A 151 10.54 -2.26 10.62
N GLY A 152 9.73 -2.99 11.38
CA GLY A 152 8.81 -2.40 12.37
C GLY A 152 7.66 -1.60 11.75
N GLY A 153 7.37 -1.79 10.46
CA GLY A 153 6.36 -1.00 9.74
C GLY A 153 6.87 0.39 9.31
N GLY A 154 8.19 0.54 9.19
CA GLY A 154 8.87 1.77 8.81
C GLY A 154 9.54 2.51 9.98
N THR A 155 9.28 2.11 11.23
CA THR A 155 9.88 2.74 12.42
C THR A 155 11.40 2.65 12.43
N LEU A 156 11.97 1.58 11.88
CA LEU A 156 13.41 1.42 11.69
C LEU A 156 14.03 2.63 10.99
N PHE A 157 13.38 3.14 9.93
CA PHE A 157 13.92 4.23 9.12
C PHE A 157 13.72 5.59 9.77
N VAL A 158 12.54 5.82 10.37
CA VAL A 158 12.23 7.09 11.06
C VAL A 158 13.13 7.27 12.29
N ASN A 159 13.39 6.20 13.05
CA ASN A 159 14.29 6.26 14.20
C ASN A 159 15.75 6.48 13.78
N LYS A 160 16.17 5.88 12.67
CA LYS A 160 17.53 6.03 12.15
C LYS A 160 17.78 7.43 11.54
N HIS A 161 16.75 8.04 10.99
CA HIS A 161 16.81 9.37 10.35
C HIS A 161 15.78 10.32 10.98
N PRO A 162 16.05 10.87 12.18
CA PRO A 162 15.08 11.67 12.91
C PRO A 162 14.70 12.99 12.23
N ASN A 163 15.54 13.48 11.31
CA ASN A 163 15.38 14.76 10.63
C ASN A 163 14.75 14.64 9.22
N LEU A 164 14.07 13.53 8.91
CA LEU A 164 13.36 13.37 7.64
C LEU A 164 12.25 14.42 7.50
N ARG A 165 12.26 15.14 6.38
CA ARG A 165 11.21 16.07 5.96
C ARG A 165 10.08 15.32 5.26
N VAL A 166 10.40 14.24 4.54
CA VAL A 166 9.41 13.34 3.95
C VAL A 166 8.70 12.53 5.05
N ARG A 167 7.37 12.47 4.99
CA ARG A 167 6.57 11.65 5.91
C ARG A 167 6.51 10.21 5.41
N VAL A 168 7.06 9.28 6.20
CA VAL A 168 6.98 7.83 5.93
C VAL A 168 5.69 7.27 6.53
N VAL A 169 4.83 6.66 5.70
CA VAL A 169 3.52 6.14 6.10
C VAL A 169 3.28 4.72 5.61
N HIS A 170 2.30 4.01 6.19
CA HIS A 170 1.97 2.61 5.84
C HIS A 170 0.51 2.40 5.38
N GLY A 171 -0.23 3.49 5.13
CA GLY A 171 -1.61 3.49 4.64
C GLY A 171 -2.71 3.21 5.68
N ASN A 172 -2.42 2.45 6.75
CA ASN A 172 -3.45 2.05 7.72
C ASN A 172 -4.26 3.21 8.33
N THR A 173 -3.65 4.39 8.58
CA THR A 173 -4.36 5.55 9.12
C THR A 173 -5.41 6.09 8.16
N LEU A 174 -5.11 6.12 6.85
CA LEU A 174 -6.07 6.53 5.83
C LEU A 174 -7.19 5.50 5.72
N THR A 175 -6.87 4.21 5.75
CA THR A 175 -7.88 3.13 5.79
C THR A 175 -8.79 3.28 7.01
N ALA A 176 -8.24 3.56 8.19
CA ALA A 176 -9.04 3.82 9.39
C ALA A 176 -9.95 5.03 9.21
N ALA A 177 -9.43 6.12 8.65
CA ALA A 177 -10.19 7.34 8.42
C ALA A 177 -11.36 7.12 7.46
N VAL A 178 -11.14 6.37 6.37
CA VAL A 178 -12.21 5.99 5.42
C VAL A 178 -13.24 5.13 6.13
N ILE A 179 -12.83 4.08 6.86
CA ILE A 179 -13.76 3.21 7.59
C ILE A 179 -14.62 4.02 8.57
N LEU A 180 -14.01 4.93 9.32
CA LEU A 180 -14.70 5.78 10.27
C LEU A 180 -15.65 6.78 9.60
N ASN A 181 -15.32 7.25 8.40
CA ASN A 181 -16.15 8.17 7.63
C ASN A 181 -17.41 7.51 7.06
N GLU A 182 -17.32 6.23 6.70
CA GLU A 182 -18.47 5.46 6.20
C GLU A 182 -19.43 5.00 7.31
N ILE A 183 -19.05 5.09 8.59
CA ILE A 183 -19.94 4.76 9.71
C ILE A 183 -20.96 5.90 9.89
N PRO A 184 -22.28 5.64 9.76
CA PRO A 184 -23.29 6.67 9.97
C PRO A 184 -23.27 7.22 11.40
N SER A 185 -23.56 8.51 11.56
CA SER A 185 -23.56 9.19 12.86
C SER A 185 -24.59 8.66 13.87
N SER A 186 -25.62 7.94 13.40
CA SER A 186 -26.65 7.32 14.23
C SER A 186 -26.23 5.99 14.88
N VAL A 187 -25.10 5.41 14.46
CA VAL A 187 -24.63 4.12 14.96
C VAL A 187 -24.19 4.23 16.42
N ARG A 188 -24.75 3.37 17.27
CA ARG A 188 -24.42 3.28 18.71
C ARG A 188 -23.63 2.03 19.08
N GLU A 189 -23.61 1.03 18.20
CA GLU A 189 -22.92 -0.23 18.42
C GLU A 189 -22.28 -0.73 17.11
N VAL A 190 -21.05 -1.22 17.20
CA VAL A 190 -20.26 -1.74 16.08
C VAL A 190 -19.68 -3.09 16.45
N PHE A 191 -19.96 -4.11 15.65
CA PHE A 191 -19.27 -5.39 15.73
C PHE A 191 -17.99 -5.36 14.89
N LEU A 192 -16.85 -5.58 15.52
CA LEU A 192 -15.54 -5.45 14.88
C LEU A 192 -14.79 -6.77 14.86
N THR A 193 -14.61 -7.31 13.66
CA THR A 193 -13.70 -8.43 13.40
C THR A 193 -12.27 -7.91 13.28
N GLY A 194 -11.29 -8.67 13.78
CA GLY A 194 -9.88 -8.26 13.72
C GLY A 194 -9.54 -7.05 14.60
N ALA A 195 -10.32 -6.79 15.65
CA ALA A 195 -10.13 -5.66 16.58
C ALA A 195 -8.77 -5.68 17.31
N THR A 196 -8.06 -6.81 17.31
CA THR A 196 -6.71 -6.96 17.89
C THR A 196 -5.57 -6.62 16.92
N SER A 197 -5.88 -6.36 15.65
CA SER A 197 -4.91 -5.85 14.66
C SER A 197 -4.57 -4.39 14.93
N LYS A 198 -3.47 -3.86 14.37
CA LYS A 198 -3.13 -2.44 14.49
C LYS A 198 -4.24 -1.50 14.02
N LEU A 199 -4.84 -1.84 12.87
CA LEU A 199 -5.95 -1.07 12.29
C LEU A 199 -7.22 -1.20 13.14
N GLY A 200 -7.63 -2.43 13.44
CA GLY A 200 -8.85 -2.70 14.21
C GLY A 200 -8.79 -2.10 15.62
N ARG A 201 -7.63 -2.21 16.29
CA ARG A 201 -7.39 -1.60 17.62
C ARG A 201 -7.57 -0.08 17.57
N ALA A 202 -7.01 0.58 16.55
CA ALA A 202 -7.13 2.03 16.40
C ALA A 202 -8.60 2.45 16.17
N ILE A 203 -9.33 1.73 15.33
CA ILE A 203 -10.76 1.96 15.07
C ILE A 203 -11.58 1.73 16.35
N ALA A 204 -11.35 0.62 17.05
CA ALA A 204 -12.04 0.30 18.30
C ALA A 204 -11.87 1.40 19.35
N LEU A 205 -10.63 1.85 19.58
CA LEU A 205 -10.32 2.92 20.53
C LEU A 205 -10.93 4.26 20.12
N TYR A 206 -10.96 4.57 18.82
CA TYR A 206 -11.57 5.80 18.33
C TYR A 206 -13.09 5.82 18.54
N LEU A 207 -13.79 4.74 18.16
CA LEU A 207 -15.24 4.60 18.33
C LEU A 207 -15.63 4.59 19.82
N CYS A 208 -14.84 3.92 20.66
CA CYS A 208 -14.99 3.90 22.10
C CYS A 208 -14.97 5.32 22.71
N ARG A 209 -14.01 6.17 22.31
CA ARG A 209 -13.96 7.59 22.73
C ARG A 209 -15.14 8.42 22.23
N LYS A 210 -15.81 7.99 21.16
CA LYS A 210 -17.07 8.58 20.66
C LYS A 210 -18.31 8.01 21.36
N ARG A 211 -18.15 7.23 22.43
CA ARG A 211 -19.25 6.57 23.17
C ARG A 211 -20.07 5.60 22.30
N ILE A 212 -19.44 5.05 21.27
CA ILE A 212 -20.00 3.99 20.43
C ILE A 212 -19.51 2.66 21.02
N ARG A 213 -20.45 1.75 21.31
CA ARG A 213 -20.13 0.44 21.86
C ARG A 213 -19.48 -0.44 20.80
N VAL A 214 -18.31 -1.00 21.08
CA VAL A 214 -17.54 -1.85 20.18
C VAL A 214 -17.54 -3.28 20.71
N LEU A 215 -18.20 -4.18 19.98
CA LEU A 215 -18.16 -5.61 20.23
C LEU A 215 -16.92 -6.20 19.54
N MET A 216 -15.86 -6.42 20.30
CA MET A 216 -14.58 -6.94 19.80
C MET A 216 -14.59 -8.45 19.72
N LEU A 217 -14.56 -9.00 18.50
CA LEU A 217 -14.45 -10.43 18.30
C LEU A 217 -13.01 -10.91 18.56
N THR A 218 -12.79 -11.58 19.70
CA THR A 218 -11.50 -12.19 20.06
C THR A 218 -11.66 -13.31 21.08
N LEU A 219 -10.99 -14.43 20.83
CA LEU A 219 -10.89 -15.53 21.78
C LEU A 219 -9.86 -15.26 22.88
N SER A 220 -8.89 -14.38 22.64
CA SER A 220 -7.86 -14.03 23.61
C SER A 220 -8.33 -12.91 24.53
N THR A 221 -8.65 -13.27 25.77
CA THR A 221 -9.00 -12.31 26.83
C THR A 221 -7.83 -11.41 27.20
N GLU A 222 -6.59 -11.91 27.16
CA GLU A 222 -5.39 -11.11 27.41
C GLU A 222 -5.26 -9.96 26.40
N ARG A 223 -5.39 -10.26 25.10
CA ARG A 223 -5.34 -9.22 24.05
C ARG A 223 -6.48 -8.22 24.19
N PHE A 224 -7.68 -8.69 24.56
CA PHE A 224 -8.82 -7.82 24.84
C PHE A 224 -8.53 -6.85 26.00
N LEU A 225 -8.12 -7.37 27.16
CA LEU A 225 -7.84 -6.57 28.35
C LEU A 225 -6.73 -5.55 28.10
N LYS A 226 -5.69 -5.94 27.34
CA LYS A 226 -4.63 -5.02 26.94
C LYS A 226 -5.17 -3.82 26.16
N ILE A 227 -6.06 -4.05 25.20
CA ILE A 227 -6.67 -2.97 24.40
C ILE A 227 -7.66 -2.16 25.23
N GLN A 228 -8.48 -2.80 26.05
CA GLN A 228 -9.45 -2.12 26.91
C GLN A 228 -8.75 -1.13 27.86
N ARG A 229 -7.62 -1.51 28.45
CA ARG A 229 -6.81 -0.65 29.35
C ARG A 229 -6.20 0.57 28.67
N GLU A 230 -6.09 0.59 27.35
CA GLU A 230 -5.58 1.75 26.59
C GLU A 230 -6.65 2.82 26.37
N ALA A 231 -7.93 2.46 26.52
CA ALA A 231 -9.00 3.44 26.55
C ALA A 231 -9.01 4.15 27.91
N PRO A 232 -9.30 5.47 27.94
CA PRO A 232 -9.48 6.19 29.20
C PRO A 232 -10.57 5.51 30.06
N PRO A 233 -10.44 5.50 31.40
CA PRO A 233 -11.34 4.76 32.29
C PRO A 233 -12.83 4.99 32.03
N GLU A 234 -13.24 6.22 31.74
CA GLU A 234 -14.64 6.57 31.46
C GLU A 234 -15.21 5.95 30.18
N PHE A 235 -14.34 5.54 29.26
CA PHE A 235 -14.73 4.95 27.98
C PHE A 235 -14.59 3.41 27.95
N GLN A 236 -13.91 2.78 28.91
CA GLN A 236 -13.62 1.33 28.88
C GLN A 236 -14.88 0.46 28.78
N GLN A 237 -16.00 0.92 29.35
CA GLN A 237 -17.31 0.27 29.27
C GLN A 237 -17.86 0.13 27.84
N TYR A 238 -17.41 0.96 26.90
CA TYR A 238 -17.82 0.89 25.50
C TYR A 238 -17.05 -0.19 24.73
N ILE A 239 -16.04 -0.83 25.31
CA ILE A 239 -15.31 -1.94 24.67
C ILE A 239 -15.74 -3.25 25.33
N VAL A 240 -16.38 -4.12 24.55
CA VAL A 240 -16.95 -5.39 25.05
C VAL A 240 -16.33 -6.56 24.29
N GLN A 241 -15.85 -7.57 25.02
CA GLN A 241 -15.35 -8.80 24.41
C GLN A 241 -16.52 -9.67 23.94
N VAL A 242 -16.44 -10.16 22.71
CA VAL A 242 -17.32 -11.21 22.21
C VAL A 242 -16.48 -12.33 21.58
N THR A 243 -16.94 -13.56 21.72
CA THR A 243 -16.19 -14.76 21.25
C THR A 243 -16.87 -15.46 20.08
N LYS A 244 -18.09 -15.03 19.72
CA LYS A 244 -18.94 -15.68 18.73
C LYS A 244 -19.56 -14.65 17.78
N TYR A 245 -19.72 -15.02 16.51
CA TYR A 245 -20.34 -14.16 15.49
C TYR A 245 -21.82 -13.87 15.75
N GLN A 246 -22.52 -14.74 16.48
CA GLN A 246 -23.92 -14.52 16.86
C GLN A 246 -24.11 -13.22 17.66
N ALA A 247 -23.07 -12.72 18.31
CA ALA A 247 -23.12 -11.42 18.98
C ALA A 247 -23.36 -10.24 18.02
N ALA A 248 -23.13 -10.43 16.71
CA ALA A 248 -23.40 -9.44 15.68
C ALA A 248 -24.87 -9.38 15.24
N GLN A 249 -25.76 -10.26 15.73
CA GLN A 249 -27.16 -10.33 15.28
C GLN A 249 -27.93 -9.00 15.45
N GLY A 250 -27.54 -8.18 16.42
CA GLY A 250 -28.13 -6.84 16.63
C GLY A 250 -27.56 -5.74 15.71
N CYS A 251 -26.45 -6.00 15.03
CA CYS A 251 -25.79 -5.04 14.13
C CYS A 251 -26.44 -5.08 12.74
N LYS A 252 -27.22 -4.04 12.41
CA LYS A 252 -28.07 -3.99 11.20
C LYS A 252 -27.35 -3.55 9.91
N VAL A 253 -26.12 -3.05 10.02
CA VAL A 253 -25.35 -2.54 8.88
C VAL A 253 -23.98 -3.21 8.86
N ALA A 254 -23.69 -3.93 7.78
CA ALA A 254 -22.36 -4.47 7.51
C ALA A 254 -21.59 -3.49 6.62
N GLY A 255 -20.41 -3.06 7.08
CA GLY A 255 -19.46 -2.35 6.22
C GLY A 255 -18.82 -3.35 5.26
N SER A 256 -19.31 -3.43 4.03
CA SER A 256 -18.67 -4.20 2.96
C SER A 256 -17.49 -3.40 2.42
N TYR A 257 -16.27 -3.94 2.54
CA TYR A 257 -15.06 -3.44 1.87
C TYR A 257 -14.38 -4.58 1.12
#